data_AF-A0A5C8K460-F1
#
_entry.id   AF-A0A5C8K460-F1
#
_cell.length_a   1.000
_cell.length_b   1.000
_cell.length_c   1.000
_cell.angle_alpha   90.00
_cell.angle_beta   90.00
_cell.angle_gamma   90.00
#
_symmetry.space_group_name_H-M   'P 1'
#
loop_
_entity.id
_entity.type
_entity.pdbx_description
1 polymer ?
#
loop_
_entity_poly.entity_id
_entity_poly.type
_entity_poly.pdbx_seq_one_letter_code
_entity_poly.pdbx_strand_id
1 'polypeptide(L)'
;MVRILADVHTAEARVERSLAYPDTALMTFNHYQNEILDKHEVTEEQFRATYRYYLENIPEMDRLYEVIIDTLSVRESLAQARADSAAKQVVAPTEAP
;
A
#
# COMPACT_ATOMS: atom_id res chain seq x y z
N MET A 1 -5.40 -8.85 -7.55
CA MET A 1 -5.34 -9.06 -6.08
C MET A 1 -4.06 -8.52 -5.45
N VAL A 2 -2.85 -9.01 -5.78
CA VAL A 2 -1.56 -8.55 -5.20
C VAL A 2 -1.45 -7.03 -5.07
N ARG A 3 -1.60 -6.29 -6.18
CA ARG A 3 -1.46 -4.82 -6.18
C ARG A 3 -2.49 -4.13 -5.29
N ILE A 4 -3.72 -4.67 -5.23
CA ILE A 4 -4.81 -4.13 -4.40
C ILE A 4 -4.44 -4.33 -2.92
N LEU A 5 -4.06 -5.53 -2.51
CA LEU A 5 -3.69 -5.80 -1.11
C LEU A 5 -2.43 -5.05 -0.68
N ALA A 6 -1.43 -4.91 -1.56
CA ALA A 6 -0.27 -4.08 -1.29
C ALA A 6 -0.65 -2.60 -1.08
N ASP A 7 -1.57 -2.06 -1.88
CA ASP A 7 -2.09 -0.70 -1.70
C ASP A 7 -2.91 -0.58 -0.40
N VAL A 8 -3.77 -1.55 -0.10
CA VAL A 8 -4.59 -1.58 1.12
C VAL A 8 -3.72 -1.61 2.37
N HIS A 9 -2.73 -2.50 2.46
CA HIS A 9 -1.81 -2.55 3.61
C HIS A 9 -0.95 -1.30 3.74
N THR A 10 -0.59 -0.66 2.61
CA THR A 10 0.11 0.64 2.65
C THR A 10 -0.79 1.73 3.24
N ALA A 11 -2.08 1.75 2.88
CA ALA A 11 -3.05 2.70 3.41
C ALA A 11 -3.34 2.45 4.89
N GLU A 12 -3.50 1.19 5.29
CA GLU A 12 -3.64 0.75 6.68
C GLU A 12 -2.48 1.26 7.55
N ALA A 13 -1.24 0.94 7.17
CA ALA A 13 -0.06 1.38 7.90
C ALA A 13 0.09 2.91 7.94
N ARG A 14 -0.40 3.63 6.92
CA ARG A 14 -0.44 5.10 6.94
C ARG A 14 -1.45 5.62 7.95
N VAL A 15 -2.65 5.04 7.97
CA VAL A 15 -3.73 5.41 8.90
C VAL A 15 -3.30 5.15 10.33
N GLU A 16 -2.78 3.96 10.62
CA GLU A 16 -2.32 3.55 11.95
C GLU A 16 -1.21 4.46 12.50
N ARG A 17 -0.28 4.89 11.64
CA ARG A 17 0.78 5.83 12.04
C ARG A 17 0.29 7.26 12.27
N SER A 18 -0.84 7.65 11.69
CA SER A 18 -1.28 9.05 11.65
C SER A 18 -2.42 9.36 12.61
N LEU A 19 -3.22 8.36 12.99
CA LEU A 19 -4.47 8.54 13.74
C LEU A 19 -4.47 7.70 15.02
N ALA A 20 -4.58 8.38 16.17
CA ALA A 20 -4.63 7.74 17.47
C ALA A 20 -6.04 7.25 17.87
N TYR A 21 -7.09 7.82 17.27
CA TYR A 21 -8.48 7.51 17.62
C TYR A 21 -9.03 6.39 16.74
N PRO A 22 -9.45 5.25 17.32
CA PRO A 22 -9.86 4.06 16.56
C PRO A 22 -11.01 4.30 15.57
N ASP A 23 -12.06 5.01 16.00
CA ASP A 23 -13.23 5.25 15.15
C ASP A 23 -12.89 6.11 13.93
N THR A 24 -12.06 7.14 14.14
CA THR A 24 -11.58 8.01 13.06
C THR A 24 -10.63 7.25 12.13
N ALA A 25 -9.75 6.42 12.68
CA ALA A 25 -8.85 5.57 11.91
C ALA A 25 -9.64 4.62 11.01
N LEU A 26 -10.66 3.94 11.55
CA LEU A 26 -11.51 3.01 10.80
C LEU A 26 -12.26 3.71 9.66
N MET A 27 -12.89 4.86 9.93
CA MET A 27 -13.59 5.62 8.87
C MET A 27 -12.63 6.08 7.77
N THR A 28 -11.44 6.54 8.15
CA THR A 28 -10.41 6.98 7.20
C THR A 28 -9.88 5.82 6.37
N PHE A 29 -9.63 4.67 6.99
CA PHE A 29 -9.22 3.46 6.30
C PHE A 29 -10.27 2.99 5.30
N ASN A 30 -11.55 2.93 5.69
CA ASN A 30 -12.65 2.55 4.80
C ASN A 30 -12.73 3.47 3.58
N HIS A 31 -12.53 4.77 3.77
CA HIS A 31 -12.48 5.72 2.67
C HIS A 31 -11.34 5.41 1.70
N TYR A 32 -10.11 5.23 2.19
CA TYR A 32 -8.97 4.87 1.34
C TYR A 32 -9.13 3.51 0.67
N GLN A 33 -9.71 2.53 1.35
CA GLN A 33 -9.96 1.22 0.76
C GLN A 33 -10.91 1.35 -0.44
N ASN A 34 -11.96 2.16 -0.35
CA ASN A 34 -12.86 2.42 -1.47
C ASN A 34 -12.14 3.10 -2.64
N GLU A 35 -11.33 4.13 -2.38
CA GLU A 35 -10.53 4.79 -3.43
C GLU A 35 -9.55 3.83 -4.12
N ILE A 36 -8.95 2.91 -3.36
CA ILE A 36 -8.07 1.88 -3.92
C ILE A 36 -8.87 0.95 -4.82
N LEU A 37 -10.02 0.46 -4.37
CA LEU A 37 -10.87 -0.43 -5.17
C LEU A 37 -11.31 0.25 -6.48
N ASP A 38 -11.73 1.51 -6.41
CA ASP A 38 -12.10 2.32 -7.58
C ASP A 38 -10.93 2.48 -8.55
N LYS A 39 -9.73 2.79 -8.04
CA LYS A 39 -8.50 2.92 -8.85
C LYS A 39 -8.14 1.64 -9.60
N HIS A 40 -8.47 0.48 -9.05
CA HIS A 40 -8.22 -0.83 -9.67
C HIS A 40 -9.43 -1.34 -10.47
N GLU A 41 -10.51 -0.55 -10.60
CA GLU A 41 -11.74 -0.90 -11.30
C GLU A 41 -12.39 -2.19 -10.75
N VAL A 42 -12.31 -2.38 -9.43
CA VAL A 42 -12.84 -3.56 -8.74
C VAL A 42 -13.94 -3.15 -7.78
N THR A 43 -15.08 -3.82 -7.85
CA THR A 43 -16.16 -3.63 -6.87
C THR A 43 -15.83 -4.32 -5.54
N GLU A 44 -16.42 -3.82 -4.45
CA GLU A 44 -16.27 -4.43 -3.13
C GLU A 44 -16.69 -5.92 -3.12
N GLU A 45 -17.75 -6.28 -3.85
CA GLU A 45 -18.21 -7.66 -3.97
C GLU A 45 -17.17 -8.56 -4.65
N GLN A 46 -16.62 -8.13 -5.79
CA GLN A 46 -15.58 -8.86 -6.51
C GLN A 46 -14.31 -9.04 -5.66
N PHE A 47 -13.93 -7.99 -4.92
CA PHE A 47 -12.81 -8.06 -3.99
C PHE A 47 -13.08 -9.09 -2.89
N ARG A 48 -14.24 -9.02 -2.21
CA ARG A 48 -14.63 -9.94 -1.13
C ARG A 48 -14.74 -11.39 -1.61
N ALA A 49 -15.30 -11.61 -2.80
CA ALA A 49 -15.41 -12.95 -3.39
C ALA A 49 -14.02 -13.55 -3.65
N THR A 50 -13.12 -12.77 -4.24
CA THR A 50 -11.74 -13.23 -4.50
C THR A 50 -10.97 -13.43 -3.20
N TYR A 51 -11.12 -12.53 -2.22
CA TYR A 51 -10.47 -12.67 -0.93
C TYR A 51 -10.93 -13.93 -0.18
N ARG A 52 -12.24 -14.22 -0.22
CA ARG A 52 -12.81 -15.44 0.36
C ARG A 52 -12.21 -16.71 -0.26
N TYR A 53 -12.06 -16.74 -1.59
CA TYR A 53 -11.40 -17.86 -2.26
C TYR A 53 -10.02 -18.13 -1.67
N TYR A 54 -9.19 -17.11 -1.46
CA TYR A 54 -7.87 -17.31 -0.84
C TYR A 54 -7.97 -17.74 0.63
N LEU A 55 -8.93 -17.24 1.41
CA LEU A 55 -9.12 -17.70 2.79
C LEU A 55 -9.53 -19.19 2.89
N GLU A 56 -10.20 -19.71 1.86
CA GLU A 56 -10.57 -21.13 1.76
C GLU A 56 -9.43 -21.99 1.18
N ASN A 57 -8.42 -21.37 0.56
CA ASN A 57 -7.30 -22.01 -0.12
C ASN A 57 -5.97 -21.49 0.46
N ILE A 58 -5.65 -21.96 1.68
CA ILE A 58 -4.53 -21.46 2.48
C ILE A 58 -3.17 -21.54 1.74
N PRO A 59 -2.80 -22.63 1.02
CA PRO A 59 -1.53 -22.68 0.29
C PRO A 59 -1.41 -21.59 -0.79
N GLU A 60 -2.52 -21.23 -1.44
CA GLU A 60 -2.59 -20.18 -2.43
C GLU A 60 -2.54 -18.80 -1.78
N MET A 61 -3.14 -18.63 -0.59
CA MET A 61 -3.03 -17.41 0.20
C MET A 61 -1.59 -17.15 0.65
N ASP A 62 -0.89 -18.19 1.08
CA ASP A 62 0.51 -18.09 1.50
C ASP A 62 1.40 -17.58 0.36
N ARG A 63 1.30 -18.20 -0.83
CA ARG A 63 1.99 -17.73 -2.04
C ARG A 63 1.58 -16.32 -2.45
N LEU A 64 0.29 -15.97 -2.31
CA LEU A 64 -0.19 -14.62 -2.59
C LEU A 64 0.52 -13.61 -1.67
N TYR A 65 0.66 -13.93 -0.38
CA TYR A 65 1.33 -13.08 0.61
C TYR A 65 2.84 -12.97 0.37
N GLU A 66 3.53 -14.03 -0.06
CA GLU A 66 4.93 -13.95 -0.49
C GLU A 66 5.11 -12.85 -1.55
N VAL A 67 4.26 -12.87 -2.60
CA VAL A 67 4.33 -11.87 -3.68
C VAL A 67 3.95 -10.47 -3.20
N ILE A 68 3.03 -10.34 -2.23
CA ILE A 68 2.69 -9.05 -1.62
C ILE A 68 3.90 -8.48 -0.86
N ILE A 69 4.58 -9.29 -0.05
CA ILE A 69 5.78 -8.89 0.69
C ILE A 69 6.86 -8.42 -0.28
N ASP A 70 7.17 -9.21 -1.31
CA ASP A 70 8.14 -8.84 -2.34
C ASP A 70 7.78 -7.51 -3.01
N THR A 71 6.50 -7.33 -3.34
CA THR A 71 6.00 -6.08 -3.94
C THR A 71 6.20 -4.88 -3.01
N LEU A 72 5.94 -5.03 -1.71
CA LEU A 72 6.14 -3.98 -0.73
C LEU A 72 7.62 -3.65 -0.53
N SER A 73 8.49 -4.66 -0.44
CA SER A 73 9.95 -4.47 -0.32
C SER A 73 10.53 -3.73 -1.52
N VAL A 74 10.09 -4.06 -2.74
CA VAL A 74 10.51 -3.33 -3.95
C VAL A 74 10.02 -1.87 -3.91
N ARG A 75 8.77 -1.63 -3.51
CA ARG A 75 8.22 -0.27 -3.38
C ARG A 75 8.98 0.56 -2.35
N GLU A 76 9.33 -0.04 -1.22
CA GLU A 76 10.12 0.61 -0.16
C GLU A 76 11.52 0.98 -0.67
N SER A 77 12.22 0.04 -1.32
CA SER A 77 13.55 0.29 -1.90
C SER A 77 13.51 1.44 -2.93
N LEU A 78 12.49 1.47 -3.81
CA LEU A 78 12.30 2.54 -4.78
C LEU A 78 11.99 3.88 -4.12
N ALA A 79 11.18 3.89 -3.06
CA ALA A 79 10.87 5.10 -2.30
C ALA A 79 12.13 5.67 -1.61
N GLN A 80 12.96 4.81 -1.02
CA GLN A 80 14.22 5.21 -0.41
C GLN A 80 15.20 5.78 -1.45
N ALA A 81 15.38 5.10 -2.58
CA ALA A 81 16.26 5.58 -3.66
C ALA A 81 15.81 6.95 -4.21
N ARG A 82 14.50 7.19 -4.29
CA ARG A 82 13.93 8.50 -4.68
C ARG A 82 14.20 9.57 -3.63
N ALA A 83 14.03 9.25 -2.34
CA ALA A 83 14.33 10.16 -1.24
C ALA A 83 15.81 10.56 -1.22
N ASP A 84 16.73 9.60 -1.38
CA ASP A 84 18.17 9.84 -1.41
C ASP A 84 18.58 10.72 -2.60
N SER A 85 17.94 10.51 -3.76
CA SER A 85 18.18 11.32 -4.97
C SER A 85 17.69 12.76 -4.79
N ALA A 86 16.50 12.94 -4.20
CA ALA A 86 15.96 14.26 -3.89
C ALA A 86 16.84 15.00 -2.87
N ALA A 87 17.31 14.32 -1.83
CA ALA A 87 18.21 14.92 -0.83
C ALA A 87 19.54 15.39 -1.46
N LYS A 88 20.11 14.63 -2.40
CA LYS A 88 21.33 15.03 -3.13
C LYS A 88 21.14 16.24 -4.04
N GLN A 89 19.96 16.42 -4.64
CA GLN A 89 19.67 17.60 -5.48
C GLN A 89 19.49 18.89 -4.67
N VAL A 90 18.98 18.82 -3.44
CA VAL A 90 18.79 19.99 -2.57
C VAL A 90 20.12 20.52 -1.98
N VAL A 91 21.17 19.69 -1.92
CA VAL A 91 22.48 20.03 -1.33
C VAL A 91 23.48 20.51 -2.40
N ALA A 92 23.13 20.52 -3.69
CA ALA A 92 23.99 21.08 -4.74
C ALA A 92 24.04 22.63 -4.59
N PRO A 93 25.23 23.23 -4.38
CA PRO A 93 25.34 24.61 -3.94
C PRO A 93 24.97 25.59 -5.06
N THR A 94 24.29 26.66 -4.65
CA THR A 94 24.28 27.97 -5.30
C THR A 94 25.71 28.48 -5.41
N GLU A 95 26.47 27.99 -6.39
CA GLU A 95 27.66 28.64 -6.90
C GLU A 95 27.47 28.82 -8.40
N ALA A 96 26.95 29.99 -8.77
CA ALA A 96 27.09 30.54 -10.11
C ALA A 96 27.83 31.89 -9.98
N PRO A 97 28.72 32.21 -10.95
CA PRO A 97 29.80 33.19 -10.82
C PRO A 97 29.36 34.65 -10.74
#